data_AF-A0A426ZA30-F1
#
_entry.id   AF-A0A426ZA30-F1
#
_cell.length_a   1.000
_cell.length_b   1.000
_cell.length_c   1.000
_cell.angle_alpha   90.00
_cell.angle_beta   90.00
_cell.angle_gamma   90.00
#
_symmetry.space_group_name_H-M   'P 1'
#
loop_
_entity.id
_entity.type
_entity.pdbx_description
1 polymer ?
#
loop_
_entity_poly.entity_id
_entity_poly.type
_entity_poly.pdbx_seq_one_letter_code
_entity_poly.pdbx_strand_id
1 'polypeptide(L)'
;MGTAPESQQVEDPPSFKFRWTIENFSRLNIKKLYSDIFYVGGYKWRVLIFPKGNNVDHLSIYLDVADSTTLPYGWSRYAQFALAVVNQIHSKYTIRKDTQHQFNSRESDWGFTSFMSLSELYDPSRGYLVNDTCVIEAEVVVRRVVDYW
;
A
#
# COMPACT_ATOMS: atom_id res chain seq x y z
N MET A 1 2.77 25.01 -44.95
CA MET A 1 3.17 23.76 -44.26
C MET A 1 3.35 24.12 -42.80
N GLY A 2 2.38 23.80 -41.95
CA GLY A 2 2.48 24.00 -40.51
C GLY A 2 2.58 22.63 -39.85
N THR A 3 3.71 22.35 -39.22
CA THR A 3 3.90 21.16 -38.37
C THR A 3 3.25 21.45 -37.02
N ALA A 4 2.27 20.61 -36.64
CA ALA A 4 1.65 20.63 -35.33
C ALA A 4 2.68 20.22 -34.25
N PRO A 5 2.58 20.73 -33.01
CA PRO A 5 3.44 20.27 -31.93
C PRO A 5 3.00 18.87 -31.51
N GLU A 6 3.95 17.93 -31.49
CA GLU A 6 3.77 16.61 -30.91
C GLU A 6 3.48 16.75 -29.42
N SER A 7 2.30 16.30 -29.01
CA SER A 7 1.95 16.12 -27.60
C SER A 7 2.90 15.08 -27.00
N GLN A 8 3.84 15.53 -26.18
CA GLN A 8 4.68 14.66 -25.35
C GLN A 8 3.75 13.81 -24.47
N GLN A 9 3.67 12.51 -24.75
CA GLN A 9 3.08 11.55 -23.85
C GLN A 9 3.94 11.55 -22.58
N VAL A 10 3.38 12.05 -21.48
CA VAL A 10 4.01 11.94 -20.17
C VAL A 10 4.01 10.46 -19.83
N GLU A 11 5.16 9.79 -19.93
CA GLU A 11 5.30 8.41 -19.44
C GLU A 11 4.90 8.38 -17.97
N ASP A 12 4.02 7.45 -17.61
CA ASP A 12 3.66 7.24 -16.21
C ASP A 12 4.93 6.91 -15.42
N PRO A 13 5.15 7.54 -14.26
CA PRO A 13 6.34 7.27 -13.48
C PRO A 13 6.37 5.77 -13.12
N PRO A 14 7.55 5.12 -13.15
CA PRO A 14 7.66 3.69 -12.92
C PRO A 14 7.05 3.32 -11.57
N SER A 15 6.03 2.47 -11.60
CA SER A 15 5.43 1.90 -10.39
C SER A 15 6.21 0.67 -9.94
N PHE A 16 6.34 0.49 -8.63
CA PHE A 16 6.85 -0.76 -8.06
C PHE A 16 5.74 -1.46 -7.30
N LYS A 17 5.56 -2.75 -7.58
CA LYS A 17 4.60 -3.60 -6.87
C LYS A 17 5.32 -4.51 -5.90
N PHE A 18 5.08 -4.27 -4.62
CA PHE A 18 5.48 -5.14 -3.53
C PHE A 18 4.36 -6.13 -3.23
N ARG A 19 4.70 -7.41 -3.05
CA ARG A 19 3.75 -8.48 -2.70
C ARG A 19 4.18 -9.13 -1.39
N TRP A 20 3.28 -9.14 -0.41
CA TRP A 20 3.49 -9.68 0.92
C TRP A 20 2.56 -10.86 1.17
N THR A 21 3.15 -12.01 1.48
CA THR A 21 2.40 -13.23 1.85
C THR A 21 2.51 -13.42 3.35
N ILE A 22 1.37 -13.55 4.01
CA ILE A 22 1.27 -13.69 5.45
C ILE A 22 0.62 -15.03 5.74
N GLU A 23 1.43 -15.98 6.20
CA GLU A 23 0.99 -17.31 6.60
C GLU A 23 0.45 -17.31 8.04
N ASN A 24 -0.34 -18.33 8.37
CA ASN A 24 -0.97 -18.48 9.68
C ASN A 24 -1.76 -17.23 10.13
N PHE A 25 -2.42 -16.57 9.18
CA PHE A 25 -3.01 -15.24 9.38
C PHE A 25 -4.06 -15.22 10.48
N SER A 26 -4.92 -16.25 10.53
CA SER A 26 -5.95 -16.39 11.58
C SER A 26 -5.37 -16.51 12.99
N ARG A 27 -4.11 -16.94 13.11
CA ARG A 27 -3.40 -17.13 14.38
C ARG A 27 -2.68 -15.87 14.87
N LEU A 28 -2.65 -14.79 14.08
CA LEU A 28 -2.01 -13.55 14.47
C LEU A 28 -2.70 -12.96 15.72
N ASN A 29 -1.99 -12.98 16.85
CA ASN A 29 -2.46 -12.38 18.11
C ASN A 29 -1.75 -11.08 18.45
N ILE A 30 -1.53 -10.25 17.43
CA ILE A 30 -0.82 -8.97 17.52
C ILE A 30 -1.74 -7.85 17.04
N LYS A 31 -1.61 -6.67 17.65
CA LYS A 31 -2.42 -5.49 17.29
C LYS A 31 -2.08 -4.99 15.89
N LYS A 32 -0.78 -4.93 15.57
CA LYS A 32 -0.27 -4.48 14.29
C LYS A 32 0.91 -5.33 13.82
N LEU A 33 1.09 -5.42 12.51
CA LEU A 33 2.18 -6.13 11.86
C LEU A 33 2.76 -5.27 10.74
N TYR A 34 4.08 -5.32 10.58
CA TYR A 34 4.79 -4.66 9.48
C TYR A 34 5.35 -5.70 8.52
N SER A 35 5.35 -5.39 7.23
CA SER A 35 6.09 -6.15 6.23
C SER A 35 7.60 -5.87 6.32
N ASP A 36 8.36 -6.61 5.53
CA ASP A 36 9.72 -6.22 5.16
C ASP A 36 9.73 -4.87 4.44
N ILE A 37 10.90 -4.23 4.47
CA ILE A 37 11.15 -2.95 3.81
C ILE A 37 11.38 -3.18 2.32
N PHE A 38 10.74 -2.36 1.49
CA PHE A 38 10.98 -2.28 0.05
C PHE A 38 11.30 -0.86 -0.38
N TYR A 39 11.88 -0.70 -1.57
CA TYR A 39 12.45 0.57 -2.04
C TYR A 39 11.76 1.06 -3.30
N VAL A 40 11.26 2.29 -3.26
CA VAL A 40 10.63 2.96 -4.42
C VAL A 40 11.03 4.43 -4.42
N GLY A 41 11.51 4.93 -5.56
CA GLY A 41 11.99 6.31 -5.68
C GLY A 41 13.20 6.67 -4.80
N GLY A 42 13.94 5.65 -4.32
CA GLY A 42 15.04 5.82 -3.36
C GLY A 42 14.60 5.91 -1.89
N TYR A 43 13.31 5.71 -1.60
CA TYR A 43 12.74 5.78 -0.26
C TYR A 43 12.39 4.40 0.28
N LYS A 44 12.49 4.24 1.61
CA LYS A 44 12.15 3.02 2.33
C LYS A 44 10.66 3.01 2.69
N TRP A 45 9.95 2.05 2.16
CA TRP A 45 8.53 1.82 2.40
C TRP A 45 8.32 0.46 3.07
N ARG A 46 7.21 0.32 3.77
CA ARG A 46 6.70 -0.96 4.26
C ARG A 46 5.17 -0.91 4.35
N VAL A 47 4.54 -2.07 4.35
CA VAL A 47 3.10 -2.19 4.63
C VAL A 47 2.91 -2.35 6.13
N LEU A 48 1.94 -1.62 6.68
CA LEU A 48 1.46 -1.75 8.05
C LEU A 48 0.02 -2.27 8.00
N ILE A 49 -0.26 -3.34 8.76
CA ILE A 49 -1.63 -3.83 8.92
C ILE A 49 -2.04 -3.90 10.38
N PHE A 50 -3.35 -3.82 10.60
CA PHE A 50 -4.02 -4.24 11.83
C PHE A 50 -4.90 -5.44 11.48
N PRO A 51 -4.42 -6.68 11.69
CA PRO A 51 -5.10 -7.88 11.21
C PRO A 51 -6.51 -8.08 11.76
N LYS A 52 -6.75 -7.58 12.98
CA LYS A 52 -8.05 -7.60 13.68
C LYS A 52 -8.71 -6.21 13.74
N GLY A 53 -8.18 -5.26 12.98
CA GLY A 53 -8.67 -3.90 12.85
C GLY A 53 -8.09 -2.88 13.84
N ASN A 54 -8.18 -1.61 13.42
CA ASN A 54 -7.72 -0.44 14.16
C ASN A 54 -8.92 0.31 14.75
N ASN A 55 -9.52 -0.26 15.81
CA ASN A 55 -10.78 0.19 16.43
C ASN A 55 -12.02 0.06 15.52
N VAL A 56 -11.97 -0.85 14.54
CA VAL A 56 -13.07 -1.18 13.62
C VAL A 56 -13.05 -2.68 13.30
N ASP A 57 -14.16 -3.26 12.85
CA ASP A 57 -14.26 -4.69 12.48
C ASP A 57 -13.81 -4.97 11.03
N HIS A 58 -12.72 -4.33 10.62
CA HIS A 58 -12.15 -4.43 9.27
C HIS A 58 -10.65 -4.65 9.37
N LEU A 59 -10.09 -5.40 8.43
CA LEU A 59 -8.66 -5.34 8.17
C LEU A 59 -8.31 -3.89 7.82
N SER A 60 -7.34 -3.32 8.54
CA SER A 60 -6.79 -2.00 8.22
C SER A 60 -5.43 -2.18 7.56
N ILE A 61 -5.17 -1.44 6.47
CA ILE A 61 -3.92 -1.52 5.69
C ILE A 61 -3.44 -0.11 5.39
N TYR A 62 -2.15 0.12 5.63
CA TYR A 62 -1.47 1.39 5.42
C TYR A 62 -0.13 1.17 4.71
N LEU A 63 0.29 2.14 3.93
CA LEU A 63 1.67 2.31 3.49
C LEU A 63 2.37 3.17 4.53
N ASP A 64 3.57 2.79 4.97
CA ASP A 64 4.34 3.49 6.01
C ASP A 64 5.77 3.78 5.52
N VAL A 65 6.28 4.95 5.90
CA VAL A 65 7.68 5.33 5.70
C VAL A 65 8.53 4.65 6.77
N ALA A 66 9.24 3.60 6.38
CA ALA A 66 9.87 2.67 7.32
C ALA A 66 10.96 3.31 8.21
N ASP A 67 11.60 4.38 7.72
CA ASP A 67 12.68 5.09 8.40
C ASP A 67 12.27 6.46 8.96
N SER A 68 10.95 6.73 9.06
CA SER A 68 10.37 8.04 9.40
C SER A 68 10.95 8.71 10.65
N THR A 69 11.30 7.93 11.67
CA THR A 69 11.85 8.41 12.94
C THR A 69 13.32 8.86 12.84
N THR A 70 14.01 8.51 11.77
CA THR A 70 15.43 8.82 11.54
C THR A 70 15.66 9.88 10.46
N LEU A 71 14.59 10.32 9.80
CA LEU A 71 14.66 11.31 8.73
C LEU A 71 14.83 12.74 9.29
N PRO A 72 15.49 13.64 8.54
CA PRO A 72 15.73 15.00 8.98
C PRO A 72 14.42 15.77 9.19
N TYR A 73 14.45 16.77 10.08
CA TYR A 73 13.31 17.66 10.30
C TYR A 73 12.82 18.28 8.99
N GLY A 74 11.50 18.33 8.80
CA GLY A 74 10.88 18.89 7.61
C GLY A 74 10.86 17.97 6.38
N TRP A 75 11.25 16.69 6.52
CA TRP A 75 11.12 15.74 5.41
C TRP A 75 9.66 15.63 4.95
N SER A 76 9.47 15.53 3.63
CA SER A 76 8.20 15.12 3.06
C SER A 76 8.42 14.24 1.82
N ARG A 77 7.48 13.32 1.58
CA ARG A 77 7.50 12.41 0.42
C ARG A 77 6.10 12.32 -0.14
N TYR A 78 5.92 12.72 -1.40
CA TYR A 78 4.65 12.51 -2.08
C TYR A 78 4.66 11.16 -2.80
N ALA A 79 3.62 10.36 -2.58
CA ALA A 79 3.41 9.12 -3.32
C ALA A 79 1.94 8.94 -3.69
N GLN A 80 1.73 8.41 -4.89
CA GLN A 80 0.48 7.77 -5.31
C GLN A 80 0.66 6.27 -5.11
N PHE A 81 -0.32 5.61 -4.52
CA PHE A 81 -0.19 4.19 -4.25
C PHE A 81 -1.55 3.50 -4.18
N ALA A 82 -1.51 2.19 -4.35
CA ALA A 82 -2.64 1.33 -4.11
C ALA A 82 -2.28 0.19 -3.19
N LEU A 83 -3.27 -0.19 -2.39
CA LEU A 83 -3.20 -1.34 -1.51
C LEU A 83 -4.24 -2.35 -1.96
N ALA A 84 -3.89 -3.63 -1.97
CA ALA A 84 -4.79 -4.70 -2.39
C ALA A 84 -4.75 -5.90 -1.45
N VAL A 85 -5.91 -6.53 -1.25
CA VAL A 85 -6.01 -7.91 -0.73
C VAL A 85 -6.33 -8.81 -1.92
N VAL A 86 -5.38 -9.68 -2.26
CA VAL A 86 -5.47 -10.53 -3.45
C VAL A 86 -6.47 -11.64 -3.22
N ASN A 87 -7.39 -11.78 -4.17
CA ASN A 87 -8.22 -12.98 -4.24
C ASN A 87 -7.41 -14.11 -4.90
N GLN A 88 -7.12 -15.15 -4.12
CA GLN A 88 -6.21 -16.22 -4.52
C GLN A 88 -6.87 -17.29 -5.41
N ILE A 89 -8.20 -17.26 -5.54
CA ILE A 89 -8.96 -18.18 -6.40
C ILE A 89 -9.32 -17.50 -7.74
N HIS A 90 -9.77 -16.26 -7.67
CA HIS A 90 -10.25 -15.50 -8.83
C HIS A 90 -9.71 -14.07 -8.80
N SER A 91 -8.62 -13.82 -9.51
CA SER A 91 -7.90 -12.53 -9.51
C SER A 91 -8.78 -11.31 -9.77
N LYS A 92 -9.84 -11.45 -10.58
CA LYS A 92 -10.84 -10.39 -10.87
C LYS A 92 -11.58 -9.86 -9.64
N TYR A 93 -11.62 -10.60 -8.55
CA TYR A 93 -12.25 -10.20 -7.29
C TYR A 93 -11.24 -9.66 -6.26
N THR A 94 -10.00 -9.42 -6.67
CA THR A 94 -9.02 -8.73 -5.81
C THR A 94 -9.57 -7.36 -5.43
N ILE A 95 -9.63 -7.09 -4.12
CA ILE A 95 -10.04 -5.78 -3.61
C ILE A 95 -8.83 -4.88 -3.60
N ARG A 96 -8.89 -3.79 -4.36
CA ARG A 96 -7.82 -2.81 -4.51
C ARG A 96 -8.37 -1.41 -4.24
N LYS A 97 -7.63 -0.60 -3.49
CA LYS A 97 -7.98 0.81 -3.21
C LYS A 97 -6.77 1.71 -3.48
N ASP A 98 -7.00 2.75 -4.26
CA ASP A 98 -6.02 3.77 -4.63
C ASP A 98 -6.12 4.99 -3.72
N THR A 99 -4.98 5.61 -3.46
CA THR A 99 -4.91 6.92 -2.81
C THR A 99 -3.59 7.60 -3.13
N GLN A 100 -3.44 8.82 -2.64
CA GLN A 100 -2.22 9.60 -2.72
C GLN A 100 -2.04 10.38 -1.43
N HIS A 101 -0.80 10.57 -1.02
CA HIS A 101 -0.51 11.29 0.22
C HIS A 101 0.87 11.94 0.20
N GLN A 102 1.00 13.04 0.95
CA GLN A 102 2.27 13.67 1.26
C GLN A 102 2.70 13.26 2.67
N PHE A 103 3.45 12.16 2.73
CA PHE A 103 3.99 11.61 3.97
C PHE A 103 4.96 12.60 4.61
N ASN A 104 4.89 12.72 5.93
CA ASN A 104 5.72 13.62 6.72
C ASN A 104 5.89 13.09 8.15
N SER A 105 6.57 13.84 9.02
CA SER A 105 6.85 13.40 10.40
C SER A 105 5.61 13.24 11.28
N ARG A 106 4.48 13.87 10.95
CA ARG A 106 3.20 13.74 11.68
C ARG A 106 2.33 12.64 11.09
N GLU A 107 2.44 12.41 9.79
CA GLU A 107 1.66 11.44 9.01
C GLU A 107 2.63 10.56 8.23
N SER A 108 3.35 9.68 8.94
CA SER A 108 4.34 8.79 8.32
C SER A 108 3.72 7.58 7.66
N ASP A 109 2.45 7.29 7.97
CA ASP A 109 1.64 6.26 7.37
C ASP A 109 0.32 6.81 6.84
N TRP A 110 -0.19 6.17 5.79
CA TRP A 110 -1.46 6.53 5.16
C TRP A 110 -2.11 5.32 4.50
N GLY A 111 -3.43 5.26 4.50
CA GLY A 111 -4.16 4.13 3.96
C GLY A 111 -5.61 4.09 4.40
N PHE A 112 -6.11 2.90 4.70
CA PHE A 112 -7.53 2.65 4.91
C PHE A 112 -7.77 1.91 6.22
N THR A 113 -8.36 2.60 7.18
CA THR A 113 -8.80 2.00 8.46
C THR A 113 -9.83 0.90 8.23
N SER A 114 -10.78 1.12 7.32
CA SER A 114 -11.76 0.11 6.88
C SER A 114 -11.42 -0.37 5.47
N PHE A 115 -10.38 -1.22 5.33
CA PHE A 115 -9.97 -1.74 4.02
C PHE A 115 -10.93 -2.83 3.53
N MET A 116 -11.08 -3.92 4.30
CA MET A 116 -11.93 -5.08 3.99
C MET A 116 -12.58 -5.58 5.28
N SER A 117 -13.86 -5.94 5.24
CA SER A 117 -14.54 -6.48 6.42
C SER A 117 -13.88 -7.80 6.86
N LEU A 118 -13.74 -8.01 8.17
CA LEU A 118 -13.16 -9.26 8.65
C LEU A 118 -14.04 -10.46 8.30
N SER A 119 -15.36 -10.30 8.28
CA SER A 119 -16.29 -11.36 7.88
C SER A 119 -16.05 -11.81 6.43
N GLU A 120 -15.83 -10.89 5.49
CA GLU A 120 -15.51 -11.23 4.10
C GLU A 120 -14.10 -11.85 3.98
N LEU A 121 -13.12 -11.32 4.70
CA LEU A 121 -11.75 -11.82 4.68
C LEU A 121 -11.67 -13.29 5.13
N TYR A 122 -12.39 -13.64 6.19
CA TYR A 122 -12.37 -14.96 6.81
C TYR A 122 -13.39 -15.95 6.20
N ASP A 123 -14.28 -15.51 5.31
CA ASP A 123 -15.21 -16.40 4.62
C ASP A 123 -14.45 -17.26 3.58
N PRO A 124 -14.35 -18.59 3.78
CA PRO A 124 -13.58 -19.46 2.90
C PRO A 124 -14.11 -19.49 1.46
N SER A 125 -15.37 -19.14 1.23
CA SER A 125 -15.97 -19.07 -0.11
C SER A 125 -15.52 -17.84 -0.90
N ARG A 126 -14.95 -16.84 -0.24
CA ARG A 126 -14.53 -15.57 -0.85
C ARG A 126 -13.12 -15.63 -1.44
N GLY A 127 -12.24 -16.50 -0.95
CA GLY A 127 -10.93 -16.75 -1.55
C GLY A 127 -9.82 -15.75 -1.20
N TYR A 128 -10.00 -14.93 -0.16
CA TYR A 128 -8.96 -13.99 0.31
C TYR A 128 -8.00 -14.64 1.32
N LEU A 129 -8.50 -15.57 2.13
CA LEU A 129 -7.71 -16.38 3.05
C LEU A 129 -7.73 -17.85 2.58
N VAL A 130 -6.64 -18.30 1.96
CA VAL A 130 -6.50 -19.67 1.44
C VAL A 130 -5.35 -20.35 2.15
N ASN A 131 -5.57 -21.57 2.67
CA ASN A 131 -4.57 -22.28 3.49
C ASN A 131 -4.02 -21.41 4.65
N ASP A 132 -4.92 -20.68 5.32
CA ASP A 132 -4.58 -19.71 6.37
C ASP A 132 -3.53 -18.65 5.95
N THR A 133 -3.48 -18.37 4.65
CA THR A 133 -2.53 -17.43 4.05
C THR A 133 -3.28 -16.27 3.43
N CYS A 134 -2.92 -15.04 3.79
CA CYS A 134 -3.42 -13.80 3.22
C CYS A 134 -2.32 -13.17 2.36
N VAL A 135 -2.69 -12.61 1.21
CA VAL A 135 -1.76 -11.96 0.29
C VAL A 135 -2.15 -10.51 0.12
N ILE A 136 -1.23 -9.61 0.46
CA ILE A 136 -1.39 -8.17 0.33
C ILE A 136 -0.41 -7.65 -0.71
N GLU A 137 -0.87 -6.74 -1.56
CA GLU A 137 -0.02 -6.02 -2.50
C GLU A 137 -0.03 -4.52 -2.21
N ALA A 138 1.13 -3.89 -2.40
CA ALA A 138 1.30 -2.45 -2.40
C ALA A 138 1.96 -2.03 -3.71
N GLU A 139 1.25 -1.24 -4.51
CA GLU A 139 1.78 -0.62 -5.72
C GLU A 139 2.05 0.84 -5.44
N VAL A 140 3.31 1.28 -5.58
CA VAL A 140 3.73 2.62 -5.17
C VAL A 140 4.40 3.34 -6.34
N VAL A 141 4.02 4.60 -6.52
CA VAL A 141 4.57 5.55 -7.48
C VAL A 141 5.02 6.78 -6.72
N VAL A 142 6.32 7.03 -6.74
CA VAL A 142 6.91 8.23 -6.13
C VAL A 142 7.10 9.28 -7.20
N ARG A 143 6.43 10.42 -7.07
CA ARG A 143 6.70 11.58 -7.94
C ARG A 143 7.74 12.44 -7.25
N ARG A 144 8.91 12.58 -7.85
CA ARG A 144 9.86 13.62 -7.44
C ARG A 144 9.17 14.96 -7.69
N VAL A 145 9.03 15.77 -6.64
CA VAL A 145 8.75 17.20 -6.83
C VAL A 145 9.99 17.74 -7.53
N VAL A 146 9.87 18.03 -8.82
CA VAL A 146 10.90 18.77 -9.53
C VAL A 146 10.67 20.21 -9.11
N ASP A 147 11.47 20.69 -8.15
CA ASP A 147 11.52 22.11 -7.84
C ASP A 147 12.05 22.81 -9.10
N TYR A 148 11.15 23.44 -9.86
CA TYR A 148 11.53 24.37 -10.91
C TYR A 148 11.94 25.67 -10.21
N TRP A 149 13.25 25.87 -10.06
CA TRP A 149 13.84 27.17 -9.74
C TRP A 149 13.82 28.09 -10.97
#